data_AF-A0A0C1PQT2-F1
#
_entry.id   AF-A0A0C1PQT2-F1
#
_cell.length_a   1.000
_cell.length_b   1.000
_cell.length_c   1.000
_cell.angle_alpha   90.00
_cell.angle_beta   90.00
_cell.angle_gamma   90.00
#
_symmetry.space_group_name_H-M   'P 1'
#
loop_
_entity.id
_entity.type
_entity.pdbx_description
1 polymer ?
#
loop_
_entity_poly.entity_id
_entity_poly.type
_entity_poly.pdbx_seq_one_letter_code
_entity_poly.pdbx_strand_id
1 'polypeptide(L)' 'MADDFETPRVLDEKMSEVFDWSDDSIPVRDALWDHYMEDNSHDTMKTESDMEKYLDMSDDDVKADAEKLLKK' A
#
# COMPACT_ATOMS: atom_id res chain seq x y z
N MET A 1 -12.09 -19.09 6.05
CA MET A 1 -11.72 -18.33 4.85
C MET A 1 -10.26 -17.95 5.01
N ALA A 2 -9.37 -18.54 4.24
CA ALA A 2 -7.96 -18.17 4.19
C ALA A 2 -7.51 -18.51 2.77
N ASP A 3 -7.89 -17.64 1.83
CA ASP A 3 -7.34 -17.66 0.48
C ASP A 3 -6.17 -16.67 0.51
N ASP A 4 -5.06 -17.16 1.05
CA ASP A 4 -3.80 -17.24 0.31
C ASP A 4 -3.62 -16.23 -0.84
N PHE A 5 -3.46 -14.95 -0.51
CA PHE A 5 -2.82 -14.00 -1.44
C PHE A 5 -1.30 -14.19 -1.38
N GLU A 6 -0.80 -15.40 -1.70
CA GLU A 6 0.64 -15.72 -1.81
C GLU A 6 1.22 -15.38 -3.19
N THR A 7 0.72 -14.33 -3.85
CA THR A 7 1.48 -13.69 -4.93
C THR A 7 2.24 -12.51 -4.32
N PRO A 8 3.58 -12.45 -4.42
CA PRO A 8 4.32 -11.26 -4.01
C PRO A 8 3.91 -10.10 -4.93
N ARG A 9 2.88 -9.39 -4.51
CA ARG A 9 2.40 -8.14 -5.11
C ARG A 9 3.38 -7.03 -4.72
N VAL A 10 3.43 -5.96 -5.48
CA VAL A 10 4.22 -4.76 -5.15
C VAL A 10 3.89 -4.17 -3.78
N LEU A 11 2.71 -4.50 -3.24
CA LEU A 11 2.26 -4.20 -1.89
C LEU A 11 3.12 -4.84 -0.79
N ASP A 12 3.70 -6.02 -1.03
CA ASP A 12 4.53 -6.73 -0.05
C ASP A 12 6.04 -6.46 -0.24
N GLU A 13 6.42 -5.83 -1.35
CA GLU A 13 7.79 -5.37 -1.55
C GLU A 13 8.09 -4.12 -0.70
N LYS A 14 9.35 -3.95 -0.31
CA LYS A 14 9.78 -2.77 0.44
C LYS A 14 9.66 -1.52 -0.41
N MET A 15 9.28 -0.40 0.20
CA MET A 15 9.25 0.88 -0.51
C MET A 15 10.60 1.21 -1.14
N SER A 16 11.71 0.96 -0.44
CA SER A 16 13.04 1.19 -0.99
C SER A 16 13.40 0.33 -2.21
N GLU A 17 12.74 -0.82 -2.38
CA GLU A 17 12.97 -1.72 -3.53
C GLU A 17 12.08 -1.32 -4.72
N VAL A 18 10.92 -0.73 -4.44
CA VAL A 18 9.92 -0.35 -5.44
C VAL A 18 10.07 1.10 -5.90
N PHE A 19 10.43 2.00 -4.99
CA PHE A 19 10.50 3.44 -5.15
C PHE A 19 11.91 3.94 -4.85
N ASP A 20 12.61 4.43 -5.87
CA ASP A 20 13.96 4.99 -5.74
C ASP A 20 14.04 6.24 -4.83
N TRP A 21 12.90 6.90 -4.59
CA TRP A 21 12.80 8.10 -3.75
C TRP A 21 12.51 7.80 -2.27
N SER A 22 12.11 6.58 -1.93
CA SER A 22 11.87 6.16 -0.54
C SER A 22 13.03 5.30 -0.08
N ASP A 23 13.53 5.52 1.13
CA ASP A 23 14.52 4.65 1.78
C ASP A 23 13.85 3.74 2.82
N ASP A 24 12.51 3.76 2.89
CA ASP A 24 11.78 3.03 3.90
C ASP A 24 11.85 1.52 3.65
N SER A 25 12.22 0.81 4.71
CA SER A 25 12.26 -0.65 4.72
C SER A 25 10.89 -1.29 4.95
N ILE A 26 9.85 -0.48 5.13
CA ILE A 26 8.48 -0.96 5.31
C ILE A 26 7.89 -1.35 3.95
N PRO A 27 7.00 -2.35 3.91
CA PRO A 27 6.33 -2.73 2.67
C PRO A 27 5.38 -1.63 2.20
N VAL A 28 5.19 -1.50 0.88
CA VAL A 28 4.33 -0.47 0.26
C VAL A 28 2.91 -0.49 0.84
N ARG A 29 2.37 -1.67 1.17
CA ARG A 29 1.08 -1.85 1.83
C ARG A 29 1.00 -1.14 3.17
N ASP A 30 2.02 -1.29 4.00
CA ASP A 30 2.05 -0.71 5.35
C ASP A 30 2.16 0.81 5.27
N ALA A 31 3.00 1.31 4.35
CA ALA A 31 3.12 2.75 4.10
C ALA A 31 1.82 3.38 3.60
N LEU A 32 1.15 2.75 2.63
CA LEU A 32 -0.18 3.17 2.16
C LEU A 32 -1.19 3.12 3.31
N TRP A 33 -1.19 2.04 4.09
CA TRP A 33 -2.09 1.87 5.22
C TRP A 33 -1.92 3.00 6.24
N ASP A 34 -0.69 3.35 6.61
CA ASP A 34 -0.39 4.42 7.56
C ASP A 34 -0.88 5.78 7.05
N HIS A 35 -0.65 6.07 5.76
CA HIS A 35 -1.19 7.27 5.11
C HIS A 35 -2.73 7.33 5.17
N TYR A 36 -3.40 6.23 4.85
CA TYR A 36 -4.86 6.15 4.94
C TYR A 36 -5.37 6.23 6.37
N MET A 37 -4.63 5.69 7.34
CA MET A 37 -4.95 5.87 8.75
C MET A 37 -4.88 7.35 9.13
N GLU A 38 -3.83 8.07 8.76
CA GLU A 38 -3.74 9.50 9.06
C GLU A 38 -4.88 10.31 8.39
N ASP A 39 -5.19 10.03 7.12
CA ASP A 39 -6.25 10.70 6.37
C ASP A 39 -7.65 10.41 6.95
N ASN A 40 -7.91 9.15 7.32
CA ASN A 40 -9.19 8.71 7.87
C ASN A 40 -9.34 8.91 9.38
N SER A 41 -8.43 9.65 10.05
CA SER A 41 -8.45 9.82 11.52
C SER A 41 -8.37 8.50 12.30
N HIS A 42 -7.53 7.59 11.83
CA HIS A 42 -7.29 6.23 12.34
C HIS A 42 -8.52 5.31 12.27
N ASP A 43 -9.43 5.56 11.32
CA ASP A 43 -10.56 4.68 11.07
C ASP A 43 -10.12 3.44 10.28
N THR A 44 -9.92 2.34 11.00
CA THR A 44 -9.46 1.08 10.40
C THR A 44 -10.47 0.47 9.43
N MET A 45 -11.78 0.75 9.58
CA MET A 45 -12.81 0.23 8.68
C MET A 45 -12.70 0.87 7.30
N LYS A 46 -12.49 2.20 7.26
CA LYS A 46 -12.27 2.91 6.01
C LYS A 46 -10.93 2.54 5.37
N THR A 47 -9.86 2.51 6.16
CA THR A 47 -8.54 2.12 5.66
C THR A 47 -8.54 0.71 5.08
N GLU A 48 -9.23 -0.25 5.70
CA GLU A 48 -9.38 -1.60 5.16
C GLU A 48 -10.14 -1.59 3.83
N SER A 49 -11.26 -0.86 3.74
CA SER A 49 -12.03 -0.74 2.51
C SER A 49 -11.24 -0.07 1.38
N ASP A 50 -10.42 0.93 1.69
CA ASP A 50 -9.50 1.56 0.73
C ASP A 50 -8.33 0.64 0.38
N MET A 51 -7.88 -0.23 1.29
CA MET A 51 -6.84 -1.23 1.03
C MET A 51 -7.34 -2.38 0.14
N GLU A 52 -8.59 -2.82 0.30
CA GLU A 52 -9.19 -3.90 -0.49
C GLU A 52 -9.18 -3.58 -1.99
N LYS A 53 -9.33 -2.32 -2.39
CA LYS A 53 -9.27 -1.94 -3.82
C LYS A 53 -7.91 -2.23 -4.45
N TYR A 54 -6.83 -2.18 -3.66
CA TYR A 54 -5.47 -2.47 -4.14
C TYR A 54 -5.23 -3.96 -4.34
N LEU A 55 -6.03 -4.84 -3.73
CA LEU A 55 -6.00 -6.27 -4.01
C LEU A 55 -6.58 -6.58 -5.40
N ASP A 56 -7.49 -5.75 -5.91
CA ASP A 56 -8.07 -5.93 -7.25
C ASP A 56 -7.33 -5.12 -8.33
N MET A 57 -6.64 -4.03 -7.95
CA MET A 57 -5.82 -3.22 -8.85
C MET A 57 -4.56 -3.95 -9.34
N SER A 58 -4.03 -3.50 -10.47
CA SER A 58 -2.74 -3.95 -10.99
C SER A 58 -1.57 -3.31 -10.23
N ASP A 59 -0.44 -4.00 -10.22
CA ASP A 59 0.78 -3.56 -9.54
C ASP A 59 1.26 -2.16 -10.00
N ASP A 60 1.14 -1.84 -11.29
CA ASP A 60 1.47 -0.50 -11.83
C ASP A 60 0.57 0.61 -11.26
N ASP A 61 -0.74 0.36 -11.14
CA ASP A 61 -1.69 1.31 -10.56
C ASP A 61 -1.39 1.53 -9.08
N VAL A 62 -1.14 0.46 -8.33
CA VAL A 62 -0.74 0.53 -6.92
C VAL A 62 0.53 1.39 -6.76
N LYS A 63 1.56 1.15 -7.58
CA LYS A 63 2.79 1.96 -7.53
C LYS A 63 2.52 3.42 -7.83
N ALA A 64 1.72 3.72 -8.85
CA ALA A 64 1.40 5.09 -9.23
C ALA A 64 0.59 5.82 -8.14
N ASP A 65 -0.31 5.13 -7.45
CA ASP A 65 -1.08 5.69 -6.34
C ASP A 65 -0.20 5.90 -5.10
N ALA A 66 0.60 4.89 -4.73
CA ALA A 66 1.58 5.00 -3.66
C ALA A 66 2.58 6.14 -3.89
N GLU A 67 3.11 6.30 -5.10
CA GLU A 67 3.92 7.48 -5.42
C GLU A 67 3.14 8.77 -5.21
N LYS A 68 1.89 8.89 -5.65
CA LYS A 68 1.13 10.14 -5.47
C LYS A 68 0.79 10.44 -4.01
N LEU A 69 0.52 9.42 -3.21
CA LEU A 69 0.07 9.55 -1.82
C LEU A 69 1.25 9.74 -0.86
N LEU A 70 2.35 9.04 -1.11
CA LEU A 70 3.48 8.91 -0.18
C LEU A 70 4.66 9.82 -0.57
N LYS A 71 4.81 10.17 -1.85
CA LYS A 71 5.81 11.16 -2.30
C LYS A 71 5.33 12.56 -1.98
N LYS A 72 5.69 13.06 -0.79
CA LYS A 72 5.56 14.47 -0.41
C LYS A 72 6.79 15.29 -0.74
#